data_AF-A0A7K0ZAM4-F1
#
_entry.id   AF-A0A7K0ZAM4-F1
#
_cell.length_a   1.000
_cell.length_b   1.000
_cell.length_c   1.000
_cell.angle_alpha   90.00
_cell.angle_beta   90.00
_cell.angle_gamma   90.00
#
_symmetry.space_group_name_H-M   'P 1'
#
loop_
_entity.id
_entity.type
_entity.pdbx_description
1 polymer ?
#
loop_
_entity_poly.entity_id
_entity_poly.type
_entity_poly.pdbx_seq_one_letter_code
_entity_poly.pdbx_strand_id
1 'polypeptide(L)'
;MKNYAKNRSVFIHRSFRHVALFVALVLTVSNTLLPSASADPTPRKIYSGWIPYYGMSTSLPAAVANSDLIREVMPFWYTLKLNSKTKAPYILDLYTPGNPSVAIDVPLTTMRNAGFQIIPTITDGTDKLVLAKLLAKNSDRAKIIKVILDLVTTRNFDGIDLDFEGFAFVDGTASWPSTKPNWILFVKELSTALHDKGKLLSITAPVHFALTEKQKGYTVYAWAEIASSIDRLRIMTYDYSTSRPGPIGPIAWVERTVKYAISVMPAAKVYIGLAGYGRDWVTKVEGTCPANVAKVVSTSAKAATFVMRNATTLATTYGAVPTYNEQYQEATFTYQKTYNGNNSGGQATSCTASRVAWYQNPASYLARAQLVAKYRLGGLAAWTIGMEEPTATAGIRTTALSIAPDEVLLSLASDQISVKYGLPINLTGQSTLKDKSILPGLPIHLEFKGFDESTWREIASPVTNESGSFTTGLYLAKSGKIRVRSDGGWDRGEGLSPELSVIVNPRIKISAPTSAKAVSPFKVLVSATPITPGAQVTLQRFDGKTWANLISAPLLAADTELLATEPKRGVFTYRISVISSADSAQATSAPFIILVR
;
A
#
# COMPACT_ATOMS: atom_id res chain seq x y z
N MET A 1 53.20 42.49 18.47
CA MET A 1 53.71 43.52 19.41
C MET A 1 52.57 43.80 20.39
N LYS A 2 52.66 43.31 21.64
CA LYS A 2 52.98 44.09 22.87
C LYS A 2 52.00 45.25 23.10
N ASN A 3 51.41 45.51 24.26
CA ASN A 3 51.37 44.88 25.59
C ASN A 3 50.51 45.79 26.51
N TYR A 4 50.33 45.34 27.78
CA TYR A 4 49.98 46.08 29.03
C TYR A 4 48.50 46.05 29.47
N ALA A 5 48.13 45.77 30.72
CA ALA A 5 48.83 45.36 31.96
C ALA A 5 47.74 44.79 32.93
N LYS A 6 47.93 43.69 33.67
CA LYS A 6 48.69 43.49 34.93
C LYS A 6 47.91 43.90 36.20
N ASN A 7 47.56 42.92 37.04
CA ASN A 7 47.85 42.96 38.48
C ASN A 7 47.83 41.57 39.13
N ARG A 8 48.85 41.32 39.96
CA ARG A 8 49.10 40.16 40.83
C ARG A 8 49.33 40.70 42.24
N SER A 9 48.96 39.93 43.26
CA SER A 9 49.74 39.59 44.49
C SER A 9 48.80 39.34 45.68
N VAL A 10 49.00 38.47 46.68
CA VAL A 10 49.87 37.30 47.01
C VAL A 10 49.45 36.88 48.44
N PHE A 11 49.34 35.56 48.69
CA PHE A 11 49.56 34.77 49.93
C PHE A 11 48.88 35.11 51.28
N ILE A 12 48.42 34.06 51.98
CA ILE A 12 49.06 33.47 53.20
C ILE A 12 48.44 32.10 53.55
N HIS A 13 49.31 31.13 53.83
CA HIS A 13 49.03 29.81 54.41
C HIS A 13 48.57 29.88 55.87
N ARG A 14 47.64 29.02 56.29
CA ARG A 14 47.66 28.38 57.63
C ARG A 14 47.04 26.98 57.58
N SER A 15 47.54 26.17 58.49
CA SER A 15 47.64 24.71 58.52
C SER A 15 46.77 24.07 59.61
N PHE A 16 46.62 22.73 59.51
CA PHE A 16 46.36 21.70 60.54
C PHE A 16 44.95 21.04 60.69
N ARG A 17 45.02 19.70 60.59
CA ARG A 17 44.38 18.62 61.39
C ARG A 17 42.93 18.17 61.11
N HIS A 18 42.86 17.04 60.37
CA HIS A 18 42.31 15.72 60.76
C HIS A 18 40.98 15.69 61.54
N VAL A 19 39.91 15.18 60.92
CA VAL A 19 39.08 14.06 61.41
C VAL A 19 38.37 13.45 60.19
N ALA A 20 38.61 12.16 59.90
CA ALA A 20 37.83 11.40 58.93
C ALA A 20 36.74 10.62 59.67
N LEU A 21 35.48 11.04 59.52
CA LEU A 21 34.32 10.25 59.90
C LEU A 21 33.81 9.50 58.67
N PHE A 22 33.90 8.16 58.68
CA PHE A 22 33.25 7.30 57.70
C PHE A 22 31.75 7.20 58.07
N VAL A 23 30.89 7.88 57.29
CA VAL A 23 29.45 7.62 57.27
C VAL A 23 29.17 6.72 56.07
N ALA A 24 28.81 5.46 56.34
CA ALA A 24 28.34 4.54 55.31
C ALA A 24 26.92 4.94 54.88
N LEU A 25 26.80 5.58 53.71
CA LEU A 25 25.53 5.88 53.07
C LEU A 25 25.03 4.62 52.35
N VAL A 26 24.03 3.95 52.91
CA VAL A 26 23.30 2.87 52.24
C VAL A 26 22.42 3.51 51.14
N LEU A 27 22.88 3.44 49.89
CA LEU A 27 22.09 3.77 48.71
C LEU A 27 21.13 2.62 48.42
N THR A 28 19.86 2.77 48.79
CA THR A 28 18.77 1.94 48.28
C THR A 28 18.52 2.33 46.83
N VAL A 29 18.99 1.50 45.89
CA VAL A 29 18.67 1.61 44.47
C VAL A 29 17.22 1.17 44.27
N SER A 30 16.30 2.12 44.29
CA SER A 30 14.94 1.90 43.82
C SER A 30 14.97 1.77 42.30
N ASN A 31 14.80 0.54 41.79
CA ASN A 31 14.57 0.28 40.37
C ASN A 31 13.19 0.82 39.96
N THR A 32 13.10 2.11 39.66
CA THR A 32 11.99 2.62 38.86
C THR A 32 12.23 2.18 37.43
N LEU A 33 11.48 1.16 36.99
CA LEU A 33 11.30 0.84 35.59
C LEU A 33 10.84 2.11 34.87
N LEU A 34 11.77 2.78 34.17
CA LEU A 34 11.40 3.80 33.20
C LEU A 34 10.53 3.10 32.16
N PRO A 35 9.33 3.59 31.84
CA PRO A 35 8.56 3.05 30.74
C PRO A 35 9.44 3.14 29.49
N SER A 36 9.66 1.99 28.83
CA SER A 36 10.29 1.93 27.52
C SER A 36 9.61 2.98 26.65
N ALA A 37 10.38 3.96 26.17
CA ALA A 37 9.86 4.93 25.20
C ALA A 37 9.35 4.12 24.00
N SER A 38 8.03 4.02 23.85
CA SER A 38 7.43 3.54 22.62
C SER A 38 7.94 4.47 21.53
N ALA A 39 8.64 3.94 20.53
CA ALA A 39 9.00 4.73 19.37
C ALA A 39 7.72 5.38 18.83
N ASP A 40 7.76 6.70 18.58
CA ASP A 40 6.61 7.39 17.98
C ASP A 40 6.23 6.67 16.68
N PRO A 41 4.93 6.46 16.42
CA PRO A 41 4.49 5.75 15.23
C PRO A 41 4.98 6.49 13.98
N THR A 42 5.61 5.75 13.05
CA THR A 42 6.02 6.33 11.77
C THR A 42 4.76 6.56 10.91
N PRO A 43 4.59 7.74 10.29
CA PRO A 43 3.41 8.01 9.47
C PRO A 43 3.36 7.09 8.24
N ARG A 44 2.14 6.71 7.83
CA ARG A 44 1.94 6.03 6.54
C ARG A 44 2.37 6.96 5.39
N LYS A 45 3.13 6.42 4.42
CA LYS A 45 3.61 7.20 3.26
C LYS A 45 2.52 7.45 2.21
N ILE A 46 1.62 8.39 2.52
CA ILE A 46 0.44 8.72 1.71
C ILE A 46 0.62 9.97 0.82
N TYR A 47 1.80 10.59 0.81
CA TYR A 47 2.08 11.75 -0.03
C TYR A 47 2.97 11.34 -1.22
N SER A 48 2.67 11.89 -2.39
CA SER A 48 3.47 11.75 -3.61
C SER A 48 3.25 13.00 -4.46
N GLY A 49 3.97 13.13 -5.56
CA GLY A 49 3.76 14.26 -6.45
C GLY A 49 4.89 14.46 -7.44
N TRP A 50 4.66 15.43 -8.32
CA TRP A 50 5.55 15.67 -9.44
C TRP A 50 6.73 16.55 -9.04
N ILE A 51 7.91 16.21 -9.60
CA ILE A 51 9.14 16.99 -9.52
C ILE A 51 9.47 17.48 -10.94
N PRO A 52 9.04 18.68 -11.34
CA PRO A 52 9.27 19.19 -12.69
C PRO A 52 10.72 19.57 -12.91
N TYR A 53 11.21 19.38 -14.14
CA TYR A 53 12.58 19.77 -14.48
C TYR A 53 12.83 21.27 -14.31
N TYR A 54 11.80 22.11 -14.46
CA TYR A 54 11.87 23.55 -14.23
C TYR A 54 11.68 23.97 -12.76
N GLY A 55 11.38 23.02 -11.87
CA GLY A 55 11.09 23.25 -10.44
C GLY A 55 12.12 22.63 -9.49
N MET A 56 13.29 22.22 -9.98
CA MET A 56 14.24 21.40 -9.22
C MET A 56 14.76 22.07 -7.93
N SER A 57 14.88 23.40 -7.91
CA SER A 57 15.33 24.15 -6.73
C SER A 57 14.30 24.18 -5.60
N THR A 58 13.04 23.85 -5.87
CA THR A 58 11.95 23.88 -4.89
C THR A 58 11.36 22.50 -4.63
N SER A 59 11.08 21.74 -5.69
CA SER A 59 10.33 20.48 -5.62
C SER A 59 11.14 19.34 -5.02
N LEU A 60 12.41 19.17 -5.43
CA LEU A 60 13.24 18.08 -4.89
C LEU A 60 13.57 18.29 -3.40
N PRO A 61 14.02 19.49 -2.95
CA PRO A 61 14.22 19.73 -1.53
C PRO A 61 12.95 19.53 -0.70
N ALA A 62 11.79 19.98 -1.19
CA ALA A 62 10.52 19.79 -0.50
C ALA A 62 10.12 18.30 -0.40
N ALA A 63 10.38 17.50 -1.44
CA ALA A 63 10.16 16.05 -1.39
C ALA A 63 11.07 15.39 -0.34
N VAL A 64 12.37 15.71 -0.35
CA VAL A 64 13.33 15.15 0.62
C VAL A 64 12.96 15.56 2.06
N ALA A 65 12.54 16.80 2.28
CA ALA A 65 12.11 17.27 3.60
C ALA A 65 10.85 16.58 4.15
N ASN A 66 10.08 15.90 3.29
CA ASN A 66 8.88 15.15 3.66
C ASN A 66 9.02 13.66 3.30
N SER A 67 10.23 13.11 3.33
CA SER A 67 10.51 11.72 2.94
C SER A 67 9.84 10.67 3.84
N ASP A 68 9.41 11.08 5.02
CA ASP A 68 8.63 10.27 5.95
C ASP A 68 7.15 10.14 5.52
N LEU A 69 6.63 11.05 4.71
CA LEU A 69 5.31 10.95 4.08
C LEU A 69 5.37 10.40 2.65
N ILE A 70 6.54 10.41 2.02
CA ILE A 70 6.69 10.13 0.60
C ILE A 70 7.31 8.75 0.36
N ARG A 71 6.55 7.91 -0.36
CA ARG A 71 7.04 6.63 -0.89
C ARG A 71 7.58 6.76 -2.30
N GLU A 72 6.90 7.55 -3.12
CA GLU A 72 7.12 7.61 -4.56
C GLU A 72 7.06 9.07 -5.05
N VAL A 73 7.92 9.39 -6.02
CA VAL A 73 7.97 10.70 -6.67
C VAL A 73 7.90 10.53 -8.18
N MET A 74 7.34 11.54 -8.86
CA MET A 74 7.16 11.53 -10.30
C MET A 74 7.98 12.63 -10.97
N PRO A 75 9.22 12.34 -11.40
CA PRO A 75 9.97 13.24 -12.27
C PRO A 75 9.16 13.62 -13.52
N PHE A 76 8.79 14.88 -13.68
CA PHE A 76 8.03 15.37 -14.85
C PHE A 76 8.99 15.84 -15.93
N TRP A 77 9.73 14.89 -16.51
CA TRP A 77 10.94 15.16 -17.31
C TRP A 77 10.88 14.62 -18.73
N TYR A 78 9.86 13.85 -19.09
CA TYR A 78 9.83 13.14 -20.37
C TYR A 78 8.52 13.39 -21.13
N THR A 79 8.62 13.36 -22.45
CA THR A 79 7.45 13.49 -23.32
C THR A 79 7.58 12.57 -24.54
N LEU A 80 6.50 11.88 -24.88
CA LEU A 80 6.42 11.06 -26.08
C LEU A 80 6.29 11.96 -27.31
N LYS A 81 7.16 11.74 -28.30
CA LYS A 81 7.17 12.46 -29.57
C LYS A 81 7.19 11.49 -30.74
N LEU A 82 6.80 11.99 -31.90
CA LEU A 82 6.93 11.27 -33.17
C LEU A 82 8.00 11.98 -34.03
N ASN A 83 9.00 11.23 -34.48
CA ASN A 83 9.97 11.78 -35.41
C ASN A 83 9.31 12.01 -36.78
N SER A 84 9.34 13.25 -37.27
CA SER A 84 8.66 13.63 -38.52
C SER A 84 9.23 12.95 -39.76
N LYS A 85 10.52 12.58 -39.76
CA LYS A 85 11.22 11.94 -40.88
C LYS A 85 11.07 10.42 -40.84
N THR A 86 11.45 9.79 -39.73
CA THR A 86 11.46 8.32 -39.62
C THR A 86 10.10 7.73 -39.28
N LYS A 87 9.13 8.57 -38.88
CA LYS A 87 7.81 8.16 -38.37
C LYS A 87 7.91 7.17 -37.19
N ALA A 88 9.02 7.22 -36.44
CA ALA A 88 9.23 6.39 -35.25
C ALA A 88 8.90 7.20 -33.98
N PRO A 89 8.19 6.61 -33.01
CA PRO A 89 8.01 7.22 -31.70
C PRO A 89 9.34 7.23 -30.94
N TYR A 90 9.54 8.25 -30.10
CA TYR A 90 10.69 8.34 -29.19
C TYR A 90 10.32 9.11 -27.93
N ILE A 91 11.06 8.89 -26.85
CA ILE A 91 10.91 9.67 -25.62
C ILE A 91 11.93 10.81 -25.62
N LEU A 92 11.44 12.05 -25.54
CA LEU A 92 12.26 13.24 -25.44
C LEU A 92 12.56 13.55 -23.97
N ASP A 93 13.84 13.74 -23.65
CA ASP A 93 14.33 14.24 -22.36
C ASP A 93 14.21 15.78 -22.30
N LEU A 94 13.44 16.28 -21.33
CA LEU A 94 13.26 17.70 -21.04
C LEU A 94 14.18 18.19 -19.90
N TYR A 95 14.71 17.28 -19.08
CA TYR A 95 15.54 17.63 -17.94
C TYR A 95 16.90 18.15 -18.37
N THR A 96 17.63 17.37 -19.17
CA THR A 96 19.00 17.70 -19.59
C THR A 96 19.09 19.08 -20.27
N PRO A 97 18.24 19.41 -21.27
CA PRO A 97 18.27 20.76 -21.87
C PRO A 97 17.79 21.85 -20.91
N GLY A 98 16.88 21.54 -19.97
CA GLY A 98 16.39 22.51 -18.99
C GLY A 98 17.34 22.79 -17.82
N ASN A 99 18.28 21.89 -17.55
CA ASN A 99 19.22 21.96 -16.43
C ASN A 99 20.67 21.65 -16.89
N PRO A 100 21.25 22.43 -17.82
CA PRO A 100 22.55 22.10 -18.43
C PRO A 100 23.70 22.04 -17.41
N SER A 101 23.57 22.75 -16.29
CA SER A 101 24.59 22.82 -15.24
C SER A 101 24.50 21.69 -14.21
N VAL A 102 23.45 20.88 -14.23
CA VAL A 102 23.24 19.79 -13.27
C VAL A 102 22.95 18.51 -14.04
N ALA A 103 23.90 17.57 -14.02
CA ALA A 103 23.69 16.27 -14.64
C ALA A 103 22.51 15.54 -14.00
N ILE A 104 21.65 14.91 -14.81
CA ILE A 104 20.43 14.21 -14.38
C ILE A 104 20.67 13.12 -13.32
N ASP A 105 21.87 12.54 -13.26
CA ASP A 105 22.20 11.53 -12.26
C ASP A 105 22.32 12.10 -10.85
N VAL A 106 22.56 13.41 -10.70
CA VAL A 106 22.61 14.09 -9.40
C VAL A 106 21.25 14.05 -8.70
N PRO A 107 20.15 14.60 -9.26
CA PRO A 107 18.85 14.52 -8.60
C PRO A 107 18.33 13.08 -8.49
N LEU A 108 18.63 12.20 -9.45
CA LEU A 108 18.24 10.79 -9.34
C LEU A 108 18.93 10.12 -8.15
N THR A 109 20.22 10.37 -7.93
CA THR A 109 20.93 9.87 -6.75
C THR A 109 20.33 10.43 -5.46
N THR A 110 20.00 11.72 -5.42
CA THR A 110 19.32 12.31 -4.26
C THR A 110 17.98 11.64 -3.96
N MET A 111 17.15 11.39 -4.98
CA MET A 111 15.86 10.70 -4.79
C MET A 111 16.04 9.26 -4.30
N ARG A 112 17.03 8.52 -4.83
CA ARG A 112 17.35 7.16 -4.37
C ARG A 112 17.84 7.15 -2.93
N ASN A 113 18.72 8.08 -2.55
CA ASN A 113 19.23 8.21 -1.18
C ASN A 113 18.12 8.58 -0.19
N ALA A 114 17.07 9.28 -0.63
CA ALA A 114 15.88 9.55 0.17
C ALA A 114 14.92 8.34 0.27
N GLY A 115 15.23 7.22 -0.39
CA GLY A 115 14.43 5.99 -0.37
C GLY A 115 13.15 6.07 -1.19
N PHE A 116 13.09 6.95 -2.19
CA PHE A 116 11.92 7.07 -3.06
C PHE A 116 11.91 6.03 -4.16
N GLN A 117 10.72 5.49 -4.44
CA GLN A 117 10.43 4.91 -5.75
C GLN A 117 10.37 6.05 -6.78
N ILE A 118 11.10 5.91 -7.88
CA ILE A 118 11.20 6.91 -8.93
C ILE A 118 10.38 6.43 -10.13
N ILE A 119 9.22 7.05 -10.32
CA ILE A 119 8.24 6.70 -11.35
C ILE A 119 8.06 7.93 -12.27
N PRO A 120 8.98 8.19 -13.21
CA PRO A 120 8.91 9.36 -14.06
C PRO A 120 7.64 9.40 -14.91
N THR A 121 7.12 10.61 -15.09
CA THR A 121 5.98 10.88 -15.96
C THR A 121 6.44 11.05 -17.41
N ILE A 122 5.69 10.41 -18.31
CA ILE A 122 5.79 10.59 -19.76
C ILE A 122 4.49 11.27 -20.22
N THR A 123 4.60 12.50 -20.70
CA THR A 123 3.46 13.23 -21.27
C THR A 123 3.23 12.90 -22.74
N ASP A 124 2.03 13.13 -23.25
CA ASP A 124 1.78 13.15 -24.69
C ASP A 124 2.22 14.49 -25.30
N GLY A 125 3.37 14.49 -25.98
CA GLY A 125 3.90 15.64 -26.69
C GLY A 125 3.58 15.63 -28.19
N THR A 126 2.71 14.74 -28.67
CA THR A 126 2.42 14.61 -30.09
C THR A 126 1.38 15.64 -30.58
N ASP A 127 1.29 15.84 -31.90
CA ASP A 127 0.25 16.71 -32.47
C ASP A 127 -1.13 16.07 -32.34
N LYS A 128 -2.18 16.88 -32.51
CA LYS A 128 -3.58 16.44 -32.50
C LYS A 128 -3.80 15.16 -33.33
N LEU A 129 -4.43 14.16 -32.72
CA LEU A 129 -4.76 12.82 -33.25
C LEU A 129 -3.56 11.93 -33.59
N VAL A 130 -2.31 12.37 -33.38
CA VAL A 130 -1.14 11.56 -33.72
C VAL A 130 -1.02 10.35 -32.81
N LEU A 131 -1.04 10.56 -31.48
CA LEU A 131 -0.99 9.44 -30.54
C LEU A 131 -2.16 8.47 -30.75
N ALA A 132 -3.38 8.96 -30.97
CA ALA A 132 -4.56 8.11 -31.19
C ALA A 132 -4.36 7.19 -32.41
N LYS A 133 -3.77 7.71 -33.49
CA LYS A 133 -3.43 6.93 -34.70
C LYS A 133 -2.31 5.91 -34.46
N LEU A 134 -1.32 6.24 -33.62
CA LEU A 134 -0.26 5.30 -33.25
C LEU A 134 -0.84 4.14 -32.43
N LEU A 135 -1.72 4.42 -31.48
CA LEU A 135 -2.33 3.37 -30.65
C LEU A 135 -3.21 2.40 -31.47
N ALA A 136 -3.76 2.85 -32.61
CA ALA A 136 -4.59 2.02 -33.49
C ALA A 136 -3.83 0.87 -34.16
N LYS A 137 -2.50 0.92 -34.25
CA LYS A 137 -1.69 -0.09 -34.94
C LYS A 137 -0.84 -0.87 -33.93
N ASN A 138 -0.97 -2.21 -33.94
CA ASN A 138 -0.16 -3.09 -33.10
C ASN A 138 1.34 -2.79 -33.24
N SER A 139 1.84 -2.68 -34.47
CA SER A 139 3.24 -2.39 -34.74
C SER A 139 3.75 -1.07 -34.13
N ASP A 140 2.88 -0.06 -34.03
CA ASP A 140 3.28 1.25 -33.48
C ASP A 140 3.14 1.28 -31.96
N ARG A 141 2.14 0.59 -31.38
CA ARG A 141 2.10 0.31 -29.93
C ARG A 141 3.37 -0.40 -29.47
N ALA A 142 3.79 -1.45 -30.17
CA ALA A 142 5.02 -2.18 -29.87
C ALA A 142 6.27 -1.27 -29.89
N LYS A 143 6.36 -0.32 -30.82
CA LYS A 143 7.46 0.66 -30.86
C LYS A 143 7.41 1.63 -29.67
N ILE A 144 6.22 2.12 -29.29
CA ILE A 144 6.05 2.97 -28.11
C ILE A 144 6.46 2.22 -26.84
N ILE A 145 5.97 0.98 -26.68
CA ILE A 145 6.33 0.11 -25.54
C ILE A 145 7.84 -0.08 -25.48
N LYS A 146 8.48 -0.35 -26.62
CA LYS A 146 9.94 -0.52 -26.67
C LYS A 146 10.68 0.72 -26.17
N VAL A 147 10.36 1.92 -26.65
CA VAL A 147 11.09 3.14 -26.23
C VAL A 147 10.84 3.49 -24.77
N ILE A 148 9.66 3.14 -24.21
CA ILE A 148 9.38 3.26 -22.77
C ILE A 148 10.23 2.27 -21.97
N LEU A 149 10.27 0.99 -22.37
CA LEU A 149 11.08 -0.02 -21.70
C LEU A 149 12.58 0.30 -21.74
N ASP A 150 13.08 0.77 -22.88
CA ASP A 150 14.47 1.20 -23.03
C ASP A 150 14.80 2.30 -22.00
N LEU A 151 13.92 3.29 -21.83
CA LEU A 151 14.09 4.36 -20.83
C LEU A 151 14.11 3.79 -19.40
N VAL A 152 13.11 2.99 -19.04
CA VAL A 152 12.94 2.44 -17.68
C VAL A 152 14.11 1.57 -17.28
N THR A 153 14.57 0.71 -18.19
CA THR A 153 15.68 -0.22 -17.94
C THR A 153 17.02 0.51 -17.91
N THR A 154 17.29 1.41 -18.86
CA THR A 154 18.55 2.17 -18.92
C THR A 154 18.78 3.01 -17.67
N ARG A 155 17.72 3.62 -17.13
CA ARG A 155 17.80 4.48 -15.95
C ARG A 155 17.50 3.76 -14.64
N ASN A 156 17.15 2.47 -14.70
CA ASN A 156 16.65 1.69 -13.57
C ASN A 156 15.59 2.45 -12.76
N PHE A 157 14.55 2.94 -13.45
CA PHE A 157 13.37 3.50 -12.78
C PHE A 157 12.52 2.37 -12.18
N ASP A 158 11.72 2.68 -11.17
CA ASP A 158 10.81 1.72 -10.53
C ASP A 158 9.55 1.47 -11.36
N GLY A 159 9.28 2.35 -12.32
CA GLY A 159 8.13 2.27 -13.21
C GLY A 159 8.02 3.52 -14.08
N ILE A 160 6.84 3.73 -14.66
CA ILE A 160 6.48 4.97 -15.34
C ILE A 160 5.06 5.40 -15.01
N ASP A 161 4.81 6.70 -15.15
CA ASP A 161 3.50 7.31 -15.09
C ASP A 161 3.13 7.86 -16.47
N LEU A 162 2.03 7.38 -17.05
CA LEU A 162 1.52 7.90 -18.32
C LEU A 162 0.58 9.07 -18.07
N ASP A 163 0.96 10.24 -18.58
CA ASP A 163 0.16 11.46 -18.53
C ASP A 163 -0.24 11.87 -19.95
N PHE A 164 -1.03 11.01 -20.58
CA PHE A 164 -1.45 11.16 -21.97
C PHE A 164 -2.78 11.92 -22.01
N GLU A 165 -2.67 13.24 -22.05
CA GLU A 165 -3.77 14.19 -21.98
C GLU A 165 -4.36 14.60 -23.34
N GLY A 166 -3.64 14.34 -24.45
CA GLY A 166 -4.04 14.75 -25.80
C GLY A 166 -5.43 14.26 -26.20
N PHE A 167 -5.77 13.01 -25.85
CA PHE A 167 -7.10 12.45 -26.12
C PHE A 167 -8.22 13.23 -25.44
N ALA A 168 -7.98 13.74 -24.24
CA ALA A 168 -8.97 14.42 -23.42
C ALA A 168 -9.18 15.87 -23.83
N PHE A 169 -8.10 16.58 -24.10
CA PHE A 169 -8.13 18.05 -24.20
C PHE A 169 -7.78 18.60 -25.59
N VAL A 170 -7.22 17.79 -26.49
CA VAL A 170 -6.76 18.24 -27.82
C VAL A 170 -7.56 17.59 -28.95
N ASP A 171 -7.78 16.28 -28.87
CA ASP A 171 -8.40 15.49 -29.94
C ASP A 171 -9.91 15.68 -30.04
N GLY A 172 -10.54 15.99 -28.90
CA GLY A 172 -11.98 16.13 -28.78
C GLY A 172 -12.71 14.80 -28.61
N THR A 173 -13.90 14.86 -28.01
CA THR A 173 -14.69 13.68 -27.59
C THR A 173 -15.13 12.78 -28.74
N ALA A 174 -15.21 13.30 -29.97
CA ALA A 174 -15.55 12.52 -31.16
C ALA A 174 -14.51 11.42 -31.48
N SER A 175 -13.25 11.57 -31.03
CA SER A 175 -12.21 10.55 -31.22
C SER A 175 -12.37 9.34 -30.28
N TRP A 176 -13.01 9.55 -29.12
CA TRP A 176 -13.00 8.60 -28.00
C TRP A 176 -13.52 7.19 -28.33
N PRO A 177 -14.60 7.00 -29.14
CA PRO A 177 -15.06 5.66 -29.50
C PRO A 177 -13.98 4.81 -30.18
N SER A 178 -13.10 5.43 -30.98
CA SER A 178 -11.99 4.75 -31.64
C SER A 178 -10.72 4.69 -30.78
N THR A 179 -10.45 5.72 -29.98
CA THR A 179 -9.26 5.77 -29.13
C THR A 179 -9.36 4.84 -27.93
N LYS A 180 -10.53 4.75 -27.29
CA LYS A 180 -10.75 3.95 -26.06
C LYS A 180 -10.31 2.47 -26.19
N PRO A 181 -10.76 1.68 -27.19
CA PRO A 181 -10.32 0.28 -27.30
C PRO A 181 -8.82 0.16 -27.55
N ASN A 182 -8.22 1.10 -28.29
CA ASN A 182 -6.79 1.11 -28.58
C ASN A 182 -5.94 1.50 -27.36
N TRP A 183 -6.45 2.41 -26.53
CA TRP A 183 -5.89 2.75 -25.23
C TRP A 183 -5.87 1.53 -24.30
N ILE A 184 -6.97 0.79 -24.20
CA ILE A 184 -7.05 -0.43 -23.38
C ILE A 184 -6.00 -1.46 -23.83
N LEU A 185 -5.87 -1.71 -25.14
CA LEU A 185 -4.87 -2.63 -25.67
C LEU A 185 -3.44 -2.17 -25.34
N PHE A 186 -3.14 -0.90 -25.56
CA PHE A 186 -1.84 -0.33 -25.24
C PHE A 186 -1.47 -0.46 -23.76
N VAL A 187 -2.39 -0.11 -22.85
CA VAL A 187 -2.14 -0.20 -21.40
C VAL A 187 -1.90 -1.65 -20.98
N LYS A 188 -2.67 -2.61 -21.51
CA LYS A 188 -2.46 -4.04 -21.23
C LYS A 188 -1.10 -4.54 -21.72
N GLU A 189 -0.76 -4.25 -22.97
CA GLU A 189 0.52 -4.65 -23.57
C GLU A 189 1.72 -4.03 -22.82
N LEU A 190 1.62 -2.75 -22.46
CA LEU A 190 2.66 -2.04 -21.70
C LEU A 190 2.78 -2.57 -20.26
N SER A 191 1.66 -2.84 -19.60
CA SER A 191 1.62 -3.43 -18.25
C SER A 191 2.38 -4.74 -18.21
N THR A 192 2.05 -5.69 -19.09
CA THR A 192 2.76 -6.98 -19.16
C THR A 192 4.26 -6.76 -19.35
N ALA A 193 4.65 -5.91 -20.29
CA ALA A 193 6.07 -5.72 -20.60
C ALA A 193 6.85 -5.04 -19.45
N LEU A 194 6.21 -4.16 -18.66
CA LEU A 194 6.80 -3.56 -17.47
C LEU A 194 6.86 -4.54 -16.30
N HIS A 195 5.78 -5.29 -16.04
CA HIS A 195 5.69 -6.26 -14.96
C HIS A 195 6.68 -7.43 -15.16
N ASP A 196 6.93 -7.87 -16.40
CA ASP A 196 7.98 -8.83 -16.76
C ASP A 196 9.39 -8.37 -16.36
N LYS A 197 9.57 -7.08 -16.07
CA LYS A 197 10.82 -6.46 -15.59
C LYS A 197 10.73 -6.01 -14.13
N GLY A 198 9.67 -6.38 -13.41
CA GLY A 198 9.40 -5.93 -12.04
C GLY A 198 9.17 -4.42 -11.93
N LYS A 199 8.63 -3.78 -12.98
CA LYS A 199 8.42 -2.32 -13.06
C LYS A 199 6.95 -1.97 -12.98
N LEU A 200 6.65 -0.83 -12.35
CA LEU A 200 5.28 -0.34 -12.13
C LEU A 200 4.73 0.42 -13.35
N LEU A 201 3.43 0.33 -13.58
CA LEU A 201 2.69 1.17 -14.52
C LEU A 201 1.66 2.02 -13.76
N SER A 202 1.78 3.33 -13.88
CA SER A 202 0.79 4.27 -13.39
C SER A 202 0.14 5.05 -14.52
N ILE A 203 -1.10 5.48 -14.30
CA ILE A 203 -1.83 6.36 -15.21
C ILE A 203 -2.24 7.63 -14.47
N THR A 204 -1.90 8.78 -15.04
CA THR A 204 -2.47 10.07 -14.68
C THR A 204 -3.66 10.35 -15.61
N ALA A 205 -4.81 10.67 -15.02
CA ALA A 205 -6.05 10.84 -15.77
C ALA A 205 -6.96 11.92 -15.15
N PRO A 206 -7.74 12.64 -15.98
CA PRO A 206 -8.79 13.51 -15.49
C PRO A 206 -9.94 12.70 -14.87
N VAL A 207 -10.82 13.39 -14.15
CA VAL A 207 -11.90 12.75 -13.40
C VAL A 207 -12.82 11.87 -14.26
N HIS A 208 -13.24 10.74 -13.70
CA HIS A 208 -14.31 9.93 -14.26
C HIS A 208 -15.40 9.65 -13.22
N PHE A 209 -16.61 9.35 -13.69
CA PHE A 209 -17.82 9.16 -12.91
C PHE A 209 -18.57 7.96 -13.44
N ALA A 210 -19.46 7.39 -12.63
CA ALA A 210 -20.30 6.28 -13.05
C ALA A 210 -21.13 6.66 -14.28
N LEU A 211 -21.27 5.73 -15.23
CA LEU A 211 -22.00 6.00 -16.47
C LEU A 211 -23.50 6.27 -16.23
N THR A 212 -24.03 5.94 -15.05
CA THR A 212 -25.38 6.27 -14.61
C THR A 212 -25.56 7.74 -14.23
N GLU A 213 -24.47 8.48 -13.97
CA GLU A 213 -24.55 9.89 -13.62
C GLU A 213 -24.87 10.78 -14.84
N LYS A 214 -25.49 11.94 -14.56
CA LYS A 214 -25.79 12.98 -15.56
C LYS A 214 -24.49 13.60 -16.13
N GLN A 215 -23.55 13.93 -15.25
CA GLN A 215 -22.24 14.43 -15.66
C GLN A 215 -21.38 13.25 -16.12
N LYS A 216 -21.02 13.21 -17.41
CA LYS A 216 -20.03 12.25 -17.91
C LYS A 216 -18.63 12.76 -17.59
N GLY A 217 -17.77 11.85 -17.16
CA GLY A 217 -16.33 12.11 -17.07
C GLY A 217 -15.60 11.69 -18.35
N TYR A 218 -14.28 11.54 -18.26
CA TYR A 218 -13.43 11.22 -19.41
C TYR A 218 -13.38 9.70 -19.67
N THR A 219 -14.39 9.18 -20.38
CA THR A 219 -14.58 7.74 -20.64
C THR A 219 -13.46 7.08 -21.46
N VAL A 220 -12.66 7.88 -22.19
CA VAL A 220 -11.56 7.39 -23.03
C VAL A 220 -10.49 6.65 -22.23
N TYR A 221 -10.29 6.99 -20.95
CA TYR A 221 -9.28 6.36 -20.08
C TYR A 221 -9.68 4.98 -19.56
N ALA A 222 -10.94 4.57 -19.72
CA ALA A 222 -11.41 3.19 -19.51
C ALA A 222 -10.99 2.56 -18.17
N TRP A 223 -11.18 3.29 -17.05
CA TRP A 223 -10.68 2.91 -15.73
C TRP A 223 -11.02 1.47 -15.31
N ALA A 224 -12.24 1.01 -15.57
CA ALA A 224 -12.67 -0.33 -15.23
C ALA A 224 -11.95 -1.39 -16.07
N GLU A 225 -11.78 -1.14 -17.36
CA GLU A 225 -11.18 -2.08 -18.31
C GLU A 225 -9.66 -2.20 -18.18
N ILE A 226 -9.00 -1.19 -17.59
CA ILE A 226 -7.54 -1.19 -17.32
C ILE A 226 -7.19 -1.44 -15.84
N ALA A 227 -8.16 -1.56 -14.95
CA ALA A 227 -7.96 -1.66 -13.49
C ALA A 227 -6.98 -2.77 -13.07
N SER A 228 -7.00 -3.91 -13.76
CA SER A 228 -6.10 -5.05 -13.50
C SER A 228 -4.70 -4.88 -14.10
N SER A 229 -4.50 -3.89 -14.98
CA SER A 229 -3.25 -3.66 -15.72
C SER A 229 -2.47 -2.43 -15.25
N ILE A 230 -2.90 -1.77 -14.18
CA ILE A 230 -2.21 -0.60 -13.65
C ILE A 230 -1.96 -0.78 -12.17
N ASP A 231 -0.87 -0.21 -11.67
CA ASP A 231 -0.50 -0.20 -10.26
C ASP A 231 -1.05 1.02 -9.54
N ARG A 232 -1.20 2.14 -10.26
CA ARG A 232 -1.68 3.42 -9.72
C ARG A 232 -2.57 4.14 -10.73
N LEU A 233 -3.64 4.75 -10.23
CA LEU A 233 -4.44 5.75 -10.90
C LEU A 233 -4.29 7.08 -10.15
N ARG A 234 -3.65 8.07 -10.77
CA ARG A 234 -3.52 9.44 -10.24
C ARG A 234 -4.56 10.33 -10.88
N ILE A 235 -5.58 10.70 -10.10
CA ILE A 235 -6.71 11.45 -10.62
C ILE A 235 -6.40 12.95 -10.51
N MET A 236 -6.46 13.67 -11.63
CA MET A 236 -6.33 15.13 -11.68
C MET A 236 -7.58 15.80 -11.12
N THR A 237 -7.74 15.76 -9.80
CA THR A 237 -8.84 16.36 -9.05
C THR A 237 -8.61 17.85 -8.79
N TYR A 238 -8.19 18.54 -9.84
CA TYR A 238 -7.99 19.98 -9.92
C TYR A 238 -8.43 20.46 -11.31
N ASP A 239 -8.33 21.77 -11.59
CA ASP A 239 -8.84 22.40 -12.83
C ASP A 239 -10.34 22.21 -13.07
N TYR A 240 -11.14 22.15 -12.01
CA TYR A 240 -12.61 22.19 -12.08
C TYR A 240 -13.09 23.52 -12.68
N SER A 241 -12.61 24.63 -12.13
CA SER A 241 -12.83 25.97 -12.65
C SER A 241 -11.58 26.46 -13.40
N THR A 242 -11.73 26.68 -14.70
CA THR A 242 -10.66 27.20 -15.56
C THR A 242 -11.05 28.54 -16.20
N SER A 243 -12.10 28.54 -17.03
CA SER A 243 -12.56 29.75 -17.73
C SER A 243 -13.48 30.64 -16.89
N ARG A 244 -14.17 30.06 -15.91
CA ARG A 244 -15.10 30.78 -15.02
C ARG A 244 -14.56 30.76 -13.59
N PRO A 245 -14.75 31.84 -12.82
CA PRO A 245 -14.36 31.87 -11.42
C PRO A 245 -15.01 30.74 -10.59
N GLY A 246 -14.22 30.11 -9.73
CA GLY A 246 -14.71 29.14 -8.76
C GLY A 246 -13.62 28.25 -8.19
N PRO A 247 -13.99 27.23 -7.39
CA PRO A 247 -13.05 26.33 -6.73
C PRO A 247 -12.20 25.55 -7.74
N ILE A 248 -10.95 25.26 -7.36
CA ILE A 248 -9.97 24.50 -8.12
C ILE A 248 -10.38 23.04 -8.24
N GLY A 249 -10.91 22.44 -7.18
CA GLY A 249 -11.39 21.06 -7.16
C GLY A 249 -12.33 20.82 -5.98
N PRO A 250 -13.60 21.25 -6.04
CA PRO A 250 -14.51 21.23 -4.89
C PRO A 250 -14.68 19.83 -4.31
N ILE A 251 -14.65 19.68 -2.98
CA ILE A 251 -14.50 18.37 -2.32
C ILE A 251 -15.58 17.35 -2.69
N ALA A 252 -16.83 17.79 -2.91
CA ALA A 252 -17.91 16.90 -3.32
C ALA A 252 -17.67 16.32 -4.73
N TRP A 253 -17.09 17.11 -5.64
CA TRP A 253 -16.69 16.65 -6.97
C TRP A 253 -15.52 15.65 -6.90
N VAL A 254 -14.57 15.89 -6.00
CA VAL A 254 -13.46 14.97 -5.70
C VAL A 254 -13.99 13.65 -5.15
N GLU A 255 -14.84 13.68 -4.12
CA GLU A 255 -15.34 12.45 -3.48
C GLU A 255 -16.19 11.61 -4.45
N ARG A 256 -16.96 12.23 -5.35
CA ARG A 256 -17.70 11.50 -6.39
C ARG A 256 -16.80 10.70 -7.32
N THR A 257 -15.71 11.30 -7.79
CA THR A 257 -14.78 10.57 -8.68
C THR A 257 -14.05 9.46 -7.94
N VAL A 258 -13.71 9.68 -6.66
CA VAL A 258 -13.14 8.65 -5.78
C VAL A 258 -14.09 7.47 -5.63
N LYS A 259 -15.37 7.71 -5.32
CA LYS A 259 -16.39 6.66 -5.19
C LYS A 259 -16.52 5.82 -6.45
N TYR A 260 -16.44 6.44 -7.62
CA TYR A 260 -16.42 5.69 -8.86
C TYR A 260 -15.14 4.88 -9.04
N ALA A 261 -13.96 5.48 -8.84
CA ALA A 261 -12.68 4.79 -8.98
C ALA A 261 -12.61 3.52 -8.09
N ILE A 262 -12.94 3.64 -6.79
CA ILE A 262 -12.89 2.51 -5.85
C ILE A 262 -13.97 1.44 -6.10
N SER A 263 -15.00 1.76 -6.90
CA SER A 263 -16.01 0.78 -7.33
C SER A 263 -15.51 -0.14 -8.46
N VAL A 264 -14.45 0.28 -9.18
CA VAL A 264 -13.93 -0.43 -10.36
C VAL A 264 -12.50 -0.92 -10.17
N MET A 265 -11.77 -0.45 -9.16
CA MET A 265 -10.42 -0.93 -8.81
C MET A 265 -10.17 -0.87 -7.29
N PRO A 266 -9.18 -1.61 -6.77
CA PRO A 266 -8.80 -1.53 -5.36
C PRO A 266 -8.46 -0.10 -4.94
N ALA A 267 -8.96 0.33 -3.78
CA ALA A 267 -8.79 1.70 -3.28
C ALA A 267 -7.31 2.11 -3.15
N ALA A 268 -6.44 1.16 -2.79
CA ALA A 268 -5.00 1.34 -2.69
C ALA A 268 -4.31 1.76 -4.00
N LYS A 269 -4.95 1.55 -5.16
CA LYS A 269 -4.43 2.03 -6.44
C LYS A 269 -4.77 3.50 -6.71
N VAL A 270 -5.73 4.09 -5.98
CA VAL A 270 -6.30 5.40 -6.29
C VAL A 270 -5.58 6.52 -5.54
N TYR A 271 -5.19 7.57 -6.25
CA TYR A 271 -4.53 8.76 -5.71
C TYR A 271 -5.32 10.02 -6.08
N ILE A 272 -5.49 10.91 -5.10
CA ILE A 272 -6.19 12.19 -5.27
C ILE A 272 -5.17 13.30 -5.58
N GLY A 273 -5.42 14.07 -6.64
CA GLY A 273 -4.64 15.24 -7.01
C GLY A 273 -4.78 16.41 -6.03
N LEU A 274 -3.65 16.99 -5.63
CA LEU A 274 -3.58 18.26 -4.87
C LEU A 274 -3.05 19.37 -5.77
N ALA A 275 -3.69 20.52 -5.77
CA ALA A 275 -3.22 21.69 -6.50
C ALA A 275 -2.24 22.49 -5.62
N GLY A 276 -0.99 22.57 -6.06
CA GLY A 276 0.04 23.46 -5.52
C GLY A 276 -0.11 24.90 -6.02
N TYR A 277 -1.20 25.24 -6.70
CA TYR A 277 -1.44 26.55 -7.29
C TYR A 277 -2.86 27.04 -6.98
N GLY A 278 -3.09 28.32 -7.21
CA GLY A 278 -4.41 28.93 -7.29
C GLY A 278 -4.63 29.63 -8.63
N ARG A 279 -5.88 30.02 -8.86
CA ARG A 279 -6.33 30.72 -10.06
C ARG A 279 -6.95 32.05 -9.68
N ASP A 280 -6.73 33.07 -10.50
CA ASP A 280 -7.14 34.45 -10.26
C ASP A 280 -7.80 35.05 -11.51
N TRP A 281 -9.09 35.35 -11.42
CA TRP A 281 -9.93 35.82 -12.52
C TRP A 281 -10.26 37.30 -12.39
N VAL A 282 -10.29 38.00 -13.53
CA VAL A 282 -10.91 39.32 -13.62
C VAL A 282 -12.43 39.14 -13.72
N THR A 283 -13.18 39.74 -12.80
CA THR A 283 -14.65 39.66 -12.76
C THR A 283 -15.33 40.95 -13.22
N LYS A 284 -14.64 42.08 -13.09
CA LYS A 284 -15.12 43.39 -13.54
C LYS A 284 -13.93 44.29 -13.88
N VAL A 285 -14.09 45.16 -14.87
CA VAL A 285 -13.13 46.21 -15.22
C VAL A 285 -13.87 47.53 -15.27
N GLU A 286 -13.36 48.53 -14.55
CA GLU A 286 -13.87 49.91 -14.55
C GLU A 286 -12.79 50.84 -15.09
N GLY A 287 -13.16 51.77 -15.97
CA GLY A 287 -12.22 52.65 -16.66
C GLY A 287 -11.63 52.05 -17.94
N THR A 288 -10.60 52.69 -18.48
CA THR A 288 -9.93 52.28 -19.73
C THR A 288 -8.55 51.74 -19.41
N CYS A 289 -8.33 50.45 -19.63
CA CYS A 289 -7.06 49.85 -19.31
C CYS A 289 -5.94 50.33 -20.24
N PRO A 290 -4.72 50.55 -19.73
CA PRO A 290 -3.55 50.81 -20.55
C PRO A 290 -3.34 49.74 -21.62
N ALA A 291 -2.82 50.14 -22.78
CA ALA A 291 -2.72 49.28 -23.96
C ALA A 291 -1.89 48.00 -23.72
N ASN A 292 -0.88 48.09 -22.86
CA ASN A 292 -0.01 46.96 -22.51
C ASN A 292 -0.71 45.88 -21.67
N VAL A 293 -1.82 46.19 -21.00
CA VAL A 293 -2.55 45.23 -20.13
C VAL A 293 -3.99 44.96 -20.57
N ALA A 294 -4.56 45.76 -21.46
CA ALA A 294 -5.98 45.66 -21.87
C ALA A 294 -6.40 44.26 -22.36
N LYS A 295 -5.47 43.48 -22.95
CA LYS A 295 -5.76 42.11 -23.39
C LYS A 295 -5.86 41.08 -22.26
N VAL A 296 -5.12 41.29 -21.16
CA VAL A 296 -5.03 40.35 -20.03
C VAL A 296 -5.84 40.81 -18.82
N VAL A 297 -6.24 42.08 -18.79
CA VAL A 297 -7.15 42.67 -17.79
C VAL A 297 -8.53 42.83 -18.44
N SER A 298 -9.21 41.70 -18.60
CA SER A 298 -10.56 41.62 -19.18
C SER A 298 -11.32 40.46 -18.55
N THR A 299 -12.64 40.56 -18.45
CA THR A 299 -13.52 39.48 -17.95
C THR A 299 -13.54 38.26 -18.86
N SER A 300 -13.05 38.39 -20.10
CA SER A 300 -12.87 37.30 -21.06
C SER A 300 -11.46 36.68 -21.03
N ALA A 301 -10.53 37.26 -20.26
CA ALA A 301 -9.18 36.76 -20.16
C ALA A 301 -9.15 35.43 -19.40
N LYS A 302 -8.18 34.57 -19.74
CA LYS A 302 -7.90 33.36 -18.98
C LYS A 302 -7.47 33.73 -17.55
N ALA A 303 -7.82 32.88 -16.59
CA ALA A 303 -7.37 33.03 -15.22
C ALA A 303 -5.84 33.12 -15.15
N ALA A 304 -5.33 34.07 -14.38
CA ALA A 304 -3.94 34.05 -13.97
C ALA A 304 -3.71 32.87 -13.00
N THR A 305 -2.48 32.37 -12.95
CA THR A 305 -2.09 31.29 -12.02
C THR A 305 -1.09 31.85 -11.04
N PHE A 306 -1.24 31.50 -9.76
CA PHE A 306 -0.27 31.84 -8.73
C PHE A 306 0.12 30.59 -7.94
N VAL A 307 1.36 30.55 -7.45
CA VAL A 307 1.85 29.47 -6.58
C VAL A 307 1.08 29.54 -5.26
N MET A 308 0.56 28.40 -4.77
CA MET A 308 -0.28 28.33 -3.57
C MET A 308 0.35 29.08 -2.38
N ARG A 309 1.64 28.87 -2.11
CA ARG A 309 2.33 29.54 -0.99
C ARG A 309 2.35 31.07 -1.04
N ASN A 310 2.07 31.66 -2.20
CA ASN A 310 2.03 33.11 -2.38
C ASN A 310 0.62 33.68 -2.17
N ALA A 311 -0.40 32.85 -1.94
CA ALA A 311 -1.79 33.29 -1.83
C ALA A 311 -2.00 34.35 -0.74
N THR A 312 -1.45 34.11 0.44
CA THR A 312 -1.56 35.03 1.59
C THR A 312 -0.85 36.36 1.32
N THR A 313 0.34 36.32 0.72
CA THR A 313 1.05 37.54 0.29
C THR A 313 0.27 38.30 -0.78
N LEU A 314 -0.32 37.61 -1.75
CA LEU A 314 -1.16 38.22 -2.77
C LEU A 314 -2.38 38.92 -2.16
N ALA A 315 -3.09 38.26 -1.25
CA ALA A 315 -4.25 38.83 -0.58
C ALA A 315 -3.89 40.08 0.25
N THR A 316 -2.86 39.97 1.10
CA THR A 316 -2.41 41.06 1.98
C THR A 316 -1.88 42.27 1.22
N THR A 317 -1.22 42.08 0.08
CA THR A 317 -0.77 43.16 -0.82
C THR A 317 -1.92 44.08 -1.24
N TYR A 318 -3.14 43.54 -1.33
CA TYR A 318 -4.33 44.28 -1.74
C TYR A 318 -5.36 44.45 -0.61
N GLY A 319 -4.95 44.29 0.66
CA GLY A 319 -5.82 44.46 1.82
C GLY A 319 -6.94 43.43 1.93
N ALA A 320 -6.84 42.29 1.25
CA ALA A 320 -7.80 41.21 1.30
C ALA A 320 -7.42 40.16 2.36
N VAL A 321 -8.44 39.53 2.94
CA VAL A 321 -8.27 38.41 3.89
C VAL A 321 -8.83 37.14 3.24
N PRO A 322 -8.00 36.09 3.05
CA PRO A 322 -8.51 34.80 2.59
C PRO A 322 -9.56 34.23 3.53
N THR A 323 -10.63 33.71 2.94
CA THR A 323 -11.73 33.04 3.64
C THR A 323 -11.80 31.59 3.20
N TYR A 324 -12.10 30.69 4.13
CA TYR A 324 -12.32 29.29 3.84
C TYR A 324 -13.79 29.04 3.51
N ASN A 325 -14.05 28.44 2.35
CA ASN A 325 -15.39 28.05 1.94
C ASN A 325 -15.66 26.60 2.38
N GLU A 326 -16.53 26.42 3.37
CA GLU A 326 -16.86 25.10 3.92
C GLU A 326 -17.55 24.17 2.92
N GLN A 327 -18.32 24.69 1.96
CA GLN A 327 -19.00 23.87 0.95
C GLN A 327 -18.00 23.23 -0.02
N TYR A 328 -16.98 23.99 -0.44
CA TYR A 328 -15.99 23.51 -1.41
C TYR A 328 -14.73 22.97 -0.76
N GLN A 329 -14.51 23.25 0.53
CA GLN A 329 -13.29 22.97 1.28
C GLN A 329 -12.06 23.58 0.61
N GLU A 330 -12.18 24.85 0.22
CA GLU A 330 -11.17 25.65 -0.49
C GLU A 330 -11.17 27.10 -0.04
N ALA A 331 -10.05 27.79 -0.22
CA ALA A 331 -9.90 29.18 0.17
C ALA A 331 -10.13 30.13 -1.01
N THR A 332 -10.71 31.29 -0.71
CA THR A 332 -10.96 32.35 -1.69
C THR A 332 -10.80 33.73 -1.07
N PHE A 333 -10.47 34.71 -1.92
CA PHE A 333 -10.53 36.12 -1.59
C PHE A 333 -10.84 36.94 -2.84
N THR A 334 -11.42 38.11 -2.64
CA THR A 334 -11.62 39.12 -3.68
C THR A 334 -10.75 40.33 -3.39
N TYR A 335 -10.30 40.98 -4.46
CA TYR A 335 -9.51 42.20 -4.33
C TYR A 335 -9.66 43.07 -5.58
N GLN A 336 -9.21 44.31 -5.49
CA GLN A 336 -9.15 45.23 -6.63
C GLN A 336 -7.71 45.59 -6.95
N LYS A 337 -7.41 45.74 -8.24
CA LYS A 337 -6.11 46.19 -8.72
C LYS A 337 -6.26 47.26 -9.77
N THR A 338 -5.65 48.41 -9.51
CA THR A 338 -5.61 49.55 -10.45
C THR A 338 -4.38 49.46 -11.33
N TYR A 339 -4.58 49.71 -12.63
CA TYR A 339 -3.55 49.74 -13.65
C TYR A 339 -3.50 51.13 -14.27
N ASN A 340 -2.36 51.80 -14.15
CA ASN A 340 -2.10 53.11 -14.73
C ASN A 340 -1.10 52.98 -15.89
N GLY A 341 -1.28 53.77 -16.93
CA GLY A 341 -0.40 53.77 -18.10
C GLY A 341 -1.02 54.56 -19.25
N ASN A 342 -0.65 54.24 -20.49
CA ASN A 342 -1.17 54.96 -21.65
C ASN A 342 -1.96 54.02 -22.57
N ASN A 343 -2.95 54.55 -23.28
CA ASN A 343 -3.62 53.86 -24.37
C ASN A 343 -2.73 53.85 -25.64
N SER A 344 -3.21 53.20 -26.71
CA SER A 344 -2.49 53.11 -27.98
C SER A 344 -2.26 54.46 -28.66
N GLY A 345 -3.04 55.49 -28.31
CA GLY A 345 -2.88 56.87 -28.77
C GLY A 345 -1.96 57.71 -27.89
N GLY A 346 -1.29 57.12 -26.88
CA GLY A 346 -0.38 57.83 -25.99
C GLY A 346 -1.07 58.62 -24.87
N GLN A 347 -2.39 58.57 -24.75
CA GLN A 347 -3.13 59.27 -23.68
C GLN A 347 -3.04 58.49 -22.37
N ALA A 348 -2.86 59.18 -21.25
CA ALA A 348 -2.88 58.56 -19.93
C ALA A 348 -4.27 57.97 -19.63
N THR A 349 -4.32 56.69 -19.28
CA THR A 349 -5.53 55.96 -18.92
C THR A 349 -5.32 55.15 -17.64
N SER A 350 -6.42 54.91 -16.94
CA SER A 350 -6.45 54.07 -15.74
C SER A 350 -7.66 53.15 -15.78
N CYS A 351 -7.47 51.91 -15.32
CA CYS A 351 -8.58 51.01 -15.02
C CYS A 351 -8.38 50.28 -13.70
N THR A 352 -9.49 49.94 -13.06
CA THR A 352 -9.52 49.10 -11.86
C THR A 352 -10.18 47.78 -12.20
N ALA A 353 -9.47 46.68 -11.98
CA ALA A 353 -10.00 45.34 -12.14
C ALA A 353 -10.43 44.78 -10.79
N SER A 354 -11.69 44.36 -10.67
CA SER A 354 -12.11 43.47 -9.59
C SER A 354 -11.70 42.05 -9.92
N ARG A 355 -11.17 41.36 -8.93
CA ARG A 355 -10.57 40.03 -9.09
C ARG A 355 -11.04 39.09 -8.00
N VAL A 356 -11.09 37.80 -8.33
CA VAL A 356 -11.38 36.74 -7.38
C VAL A 356 -10.35 35.64 -7.55
N ALA A 357 -9.78 35.21 -6.42
CA ALA A 357 -8.80 34.14 -6.37
C ALA A 357 -9.39 32.92 -5.67
N TRP A 358 -9.08 31.73 -6.17
CA TRP A 358 -9.38 30.45 -5.53
C TRP A 358 -8.12 29.60 -5.45
N TYR A 359 -7.92 28.92 -4.32
CA TYR A 359 -6.78 28.03 -4.10
C TYR A 359 -7.09 27.01 -3.00
N GLN A 360 -6.27 25.96 -2.92
CA GLN A 360 -6.31 24.99 -1.84
C GLN A 360 -5.35 25.44 -0.74
N ASN A 361 -5.84 25.73 0.47
CA ASN A 361 -5.02 26.13 1.61
C ASN A 361 -4.64 24.88 2.47
N PRO A 362 -3.93 25.01 3.60
CA PRO A 362 -3.62 23.86 4.47
C PRO A 362 -4.86 23.06 4.93
N ALA A 363 -6.00 23.73 5.21
CA ALA A 363 -7.24 23.07 5.56
C ALA A 363 -7.82 22.25 4.37
N SER A 364 -7.71 22.77 3.15
CA SER A 364 -8.07 22.04 1.93
C SER A 364 -7.24 20.76 1.73
N TYR A 365 -5.94 20.82 2.03
CA TYR A 365 -5.05 19.65 1.96
C TYR A 365 -5.42 18.61 3.02
N LEU A 366 -5.70 19.04 4.25
CA LEU A 366 -6.19 18.17 5.31
C LEU A 366 -7.51 17.46 4.93
N ALA A 367 -8.50 18.20 4.40
CA ALA A 367 -9.78 17.62 3.98
C ALA A 367 -9.60 16.52 2.92
N ARG A 368 -8.63 16.67 2.00
CA ARG A 368 -8.30 15.66 0.99
C ARG A 368 -7.50 14.50 1.56
N ALA A 369 -6.59 14.75 2.49
CA ALA A 369 -5.91 13.69 3.23
C ALA A 369 -6.91 12.81 4.00
N GLN A 370 -7.94 13.41 4.61
CA GLN A 370 -9.00 12.67 5.30
C GLN A 370 -9.79 11.73 4.36
N LEU A 371 -9.90 12.04 3.07
CA LEU A 371 -10.46 11.09 2.09
C LEU A 371 -9.57 9.85 1.92
N VAL A 372 -8.25 9.99 2.01
CA VAL A 372 -7.32 8.84 2.01
C VAL A 372 -7.59 7.93 3.20
N ALA A 373 -7.75 8.50 4.39
CA ALA A 373 -8.09 7.71 5.58
C ALA A 373 -9.48 7.06 5.47
N LYS A 374 -10.50 7.84 5.04
CA LYS A 374 -11.89 7.40 4.93
C LYS A 374 -12.07 6.25 3.93
N TYR A 375 -11.45 6.35 2.76
CA TYR A 375 -11.62 5.38 1.68
C TYR A 375 -10.45 4.41 1.52
N ARG A 376 -9.42 4.52 2.37
CA ARG A 376 -8.20 3.71 2.32
C ARG A 376 -7.52 3.79 0.95
N LEU A 377 -7.35 5.01 0.47
CA LEU A 377 -6.75 5.27 -0.83
C LEU A 377 -5.25 5.02 -0.80
N GLY A 378 -4.65 4.90 -1.99
CA GLY A 378 -3.20 4.78 -2.16
C GLY A 378 -2.45 6.03 -1.72
N GLY A 379 -3.07 7.21 -1.85
CA GLY A 379 -2.54 8.44 -1.30
C GLY A 379 -2.99 9.71 -2.02
N LEU A 380 -2.14 10.72 -1.93
CA LEU A 380 -2.27 12.05 -2.52
C LEU A 380 -1.16 12.24 -3.56
N ALA A 381 -1.43 12.99 -4.63
CA ALA A 381 -0.47 13.34 -5.67
C ALA A 381 -0.47 14.86 -5.90
N ALA A 382 0.57 15.57 -5.43
CA ALA A 382 0.64 17.03 -5.57
C ALA A 382 1.20 17.49 -6.91
N TRP A 383 0.42 18.34 -7.60
CA TRP A 383 0.82 19.13 -8.76
C TRP A 383 1.09 20.58 -8.36
N THR A 384 2.33 20.99 -8.12
CA THR A 384 3.52 20.14 -7.98
C THR A 384 4.12 20.29 -6.58
N ILE A 385 4.86 19.27 -6.13
CA ILE A 385 5.55 19.34 -4.82
C ILE A 385 6.42 20.59 -4.77
N GLY A 386 6.46 21.24 -3.61
CA GLY A 386 7.24 22.45 -3.42
C GLY A 386 6.56 23.70 -3.97
N MET A 387 5.24 23.68 -4.15
CA MET A 387 4.43 24.88 -4.40
C MET A 387 3.45 25.19 -3.26
N GLU A 388 3.14 24.18 -2.45
CA GLU A 388 2.33 24.27 -1.26
C GLU A 388 2.95 25.14 -0.16
N GLU A 389 2.11 25.64 0.74
CA GLU A 389 2.56 26.22 2.02
C GLU A 389 3.16 25.11 2.90
N PRO A 390 4.24 25.38 3.67
CA PRO A 390 4.87 24.36 4.51
C PRO A 390 3.92 23.66 5.49
N THR A 391 2.91 24.38 6.02
CA THR A 391 1.93 23.83 6.96
C THR A 391 0.90 22.91 6.29
N ALA A 392 0.81 22.89 4.96
CA ALA A 392 -0.12 22.01 4.25
C ALA A 392 0.25 20.52 4.44
N THR A 393 1.54 20.18 4.54
CA THR A 393 1.98 18.80 4.79
C THR A 393 1.74 18.35 6.23
N ALA A 394 1.59 19.27 7.18
CA ALA A 394 1.26 18.93 8.57
C ALA A 394 -0.11 18.26 8.69
N GLY A 395 -1.13 18.74 7.96
CA GLY A 395 -2.44 18.09 7.91
C GLY A 395 -2.41 16.69 7.29
N ILE A 396 -1.58 16.50 6.26
CA ILE A 396 -1.32 15.20 5.66
C ILE A 396 -0.67 14.27 6.69
N ARG A 397 0.35 14.76 7.41
CA ARG A 397 1.07 14.02 8.45
C ARG A 397 0.17 13.56 9.59
N THR A 398 -0.69 14.44 10.11
CA THR A 398 -1.67 14.09 11.14
C THR A 398 -2.57 12.95 10.67
N THR A 399 -3.04 13.04 9.42
CA THR A 399 -3.88 11.97 8.85
C THR A 399 -3.11 10.67 8.68
N ALA A 400 -1.86 10.75 8.19
CA ALA A 400 -0.98 9.61 7.99
C ALA A 400 -0.67 8.86 9.30
N LEU A 401 -0.45 9.59 10.40
CA LEU A 401 -0.25 9.02 11.74
C LEU A 401 -1.52 8.34 12.25
N SER A 402 -2.69 8.91 11.98
CA SER A 402 -3.98 8.35 12.44
C SER A 402 -4.34 7.00 11.80
N ILE A 403 -3.68 6.64 10.70
CA ILE A 403 -3.89 5.38 9.96
C ILE A 403 -2.66 4.47 9.99
N ALA A 404 -1.64 4.81 10.77
CA ALA A 404 -0.45 3.98 10.97
C ALA A 404 -0.55 3.18 12.29
N PRO A 405 0.12 2.01 12.40
CA PRO A 405 0.80 1.29 11.31
C PRO A 405 -0.20 0.52 10.42
N ASP A 406 0.19 0.14 9.20
CA ASP A 406 -0.69 -0.66 8.33
C ASP A 406 -0.88 -2.07 8.92
N GLU A 407 -2.11 -2.44 9.27
CA GLU A 407 -2.41 -3.75 9.85
C GLU A 407 -2.32 -4.85 8.79
N VAL A 408 -1.42 -5.82 9.00
CA VAL A 408 -1.29 -7.01 8.16
C VAL A 408 -2.37 -8.02 8.54
N LEU A 409 -3.29 -8.28 7.63
CA LEU A 409 -4.32 -9.30 7.75
C LEU A 409 -3.81 -10.61 7.15
N LEU A 410 -3.62 -11.61 8.01
CA LEU A 410 -3.22 -12.96 7.62
C LEU A 410 -4.41 -13.92 7.68
N SER A 411 -4.57 -14.73 6.64
CA SER A 411 -5.47 -15.88 6.63
C SER A 411 -4.68 -17.19 6.67
N LEU A 412 -5.30 -18.22 7.26
CA LEU A 412 -4.78 -19.57 7.30
C LEU A 412 -5.93 -20.56 7.13
N ALA A 413 -5.75 -21.52 6.23
CA ALA A 413 -6.63 -22.64 6.01
C ALA A 413 -5.81 -23.92 5.82
N SER A 414 -6.43 -25.07 6.05
CA SER A 414 -5.87 -26.40 5.78
C SER A 414 -6.81 -27.17 4.88
N ASP A 415 -6.26 -28.05 4.04
CA ASP A 415 -7.02 -29.03 3.27
C ASP A 415 -7.78 -30.03 4.16
N GLN A 416 -7.27 -30.28 5.37
CA GLN A 416 -7.85 -31.19 6.36
C GLN A 416 -7.52 -30.72 7.79
N ILE A 417 -8.51 -30.81 8.67
CA ILE A 417 -8.38 -30.51 10.11
C ILE A 417 -8.20 -31.77 10.96
N SER A 418 -8.20 -32.95 10.32
CA SER A 418 -7.97 -34.24 10.96
C SER A 418 -7.22 -35.16 10.00
N VAL A 419 -6.07 -35.68 10.43
CA VAL A 419 -5.13 -36.42 9.57
C VAL A 419 -4.61 -37.66 10.28
N LYS A 420 -4.33 -38.74 9.55
CA LYS A 420 -3.65 -39.92 10.14
C LYS A 420 -2.17 -39.62 10.32
N TYR A 421 -1.59 -40.10 11.43
CA TYR A 421 -0.17 -39.95 11.71
C TYR A 421 0.72 -40.39 10.56
N GLY A 422 1.70 -39.55 10.23
CA GLY A 422 2.63 -39.75 9.12
C GLY A 422 2.10 -39.33 7.75
N LEU A 423 0.87 -38.81 7.66
CA LEU A 423 0.36 -38.15 6.45
C LEU A 423 0.47 -36.62 6.60
N PRO A 424 0.73 -35.89 5.51
CA PRO A 424 0.84 -34.44 5.54
C PRO A 424 -0.54 -33.78 5.54
N ILE A 425 -0.58 -32.54 6.02
CA ILE A 425 -1.62 -31.56 5.70
C ILE A 425 -1.03 -30.47 4.81
N ASN A 426 -1.85 -29.84 3.97
CA ASN A 426 -1.45 -28.70 3.17
C ASN A 426 -2.11 -27.44 3.73
N LEU A 427 -1.27 -26.49 4.13
CA LEU A 427 -1.71 -25.19 4.62
C LEU A 427 -1.65 -24.18 3.48
N THR A 428 -2.70 -23.38 3.37
CA THR A 428 -2.77 -22.25 2.45
C THR A 428 -3.11 -20.99 3.22
N GLY A 429 -2.52 -19.86 2.85
CA GLY A 429 -2.87 -18.59 3.44
C GLY A 429 -2.64 -17.42 2.50
N GLN A 430 -3.15 -16.27 2.91
CA GLN A 430 -3.03 -15.02 2.18
C GLN A 430 -2.68 -13.88 3.14
N SER A 431 -1.83 -12.98 2.68
CA SER A 431 -1.47 -11.75 3.37
C SER A 431 -2.00 -10.55 2.60
N THR A 432 -2.79 -9.74 3.30
CA THR A 432 -3.36 -8.50 2.76
C THR A 432 -3.29 -7.37 3.77
N LEU A 433 -3.47 -6.15 3.31
CA LEU A 433 -3.82 -5.02 4.16
C LEU A 433 -5.35 -4.88 4.28
N LYS A 434 -5.83 -4.03 5.19
CA LYS A 434 -7.28 -3.68 5.29
C LYS A 434 -7.90 -3.21 3.98
N ASP A 435 -7.12 -2.61 3.09
CA ASP A 435 -7.55 -2.15 1.76
C ASP A 435 -7.51 -3.25 0.68
N LYS A 436 -7.24 -4.50 1.08
CA LYS A 436 -7.08 -5.69 0.23
C LYS A 436 -5.84 -5.67 -0.67
N SER A 437 -4.90 -4.75 -0.45
CA SER A 437 -3.60 -4.82 -1.11
C SER A 437 -2.91 -6.13 -0.72
N ILE A 438 -2.47 -6.89 -1.71
CA ILE A 438 -1.67 -8.09 -1.51
C ILE A 438 -0.26 -7.71 -1.06
N LEU A 439 0.32 -8.52 -0.18
CA LEU A 439 1.68 -8.32 0.32
C LEU A 439 2.60 -9.42 -0.23
N PRO A 440 3.24 -9.24 -1.40
CA PRO A 440 4.19 -10.20 -1.94
C PRO A 440 5.55 -10.11 -1.23
N GLY A 441 6.27 -11.23 -1.17
CA GLY A 441 7.60 -11.29 -0.55
C GLY A 441 7.60 -11.10 0.97
N LEU A 442 6.44 -11.21 1.63
CA LEU A 442 6.32 -11.07 3.07
C LEU A 442 6.75 -12.38 3.76
N PRO A 443 7.76 -12.36 4.65
CA PRO A 443 8.08 -13.49 5.50
C PRO A 443 6.92 -13.78 6.48
N ILE A 444 6.54 -15.04 6.57
CA ILE A 444 5.48 -15.54 7.44
C ILE A 444 6.08 -16.59 8.36
N HIS A 445 5.85 -16.48 9.66
CA HIS A 445 6.22 -17.46 10.67
C HIS A 445 5.03 -18.38 10.93
N LEU A 446 5.16 -19.65 10.54
CA LEU A 446 4.20 -20.69 10.87
C LEU A 446 4.49 -21.22 12.26
N GLU A 447 3.52 -21.12 13.17
CA GLU A 447 3.66 -21.50 14.56
C GLU A 447 2.71 -22.63 14.93
N PHE A 448 3.17 -23.53 15.80
CA PHE A 448 2.39 -24.63 16.34
C PHE A 448 2.43 -24.64 17.87
N LYS A 449 1.34 -25.08 18.47
CA LYS A 449 1.23 -25.36 19.91
C LYS A 449 0.33 -26.57 20.14
N GLY A 450 0.81 -27.59 20.84
CA GLY A 450 0.00 -28.74 21.26
C GLY A 450 -1.15 -28.31 22.18
N PHE A 451 -2.24 -29.08 22.23
CA PHE A 451 -3.37 -28.72 23.11
C PHE A 451 -3.03 -28.71 24.60
N ASP A 452 -1.99 -29.43 24.99
CA ASP A 452 -1.43 -29.51 26.33
C ASP A 452 -0.23 -28.59 26.55
N GLU A 453 0.15 -27.79 25.55
CA GLU A 453 1.27 -26.86 25.62
C GLU A 453 0.77 -25.42 25.79
N SER A 454 1.53 -24.59 26.50
CA SER A 454 1.23 -23.16 26.68
C SER A 454 2.00 -22.26 25.71
N THR A 455 3.13 -22.73 25.16
CA THR A 455 4.04 -21.95 24.33
C THR A 455 3.89 -22.27 22.85
N TRP A 456 3.91 -21.23 22.02
CA TRP A 456 4.00 -21.38 20.57
C TRP A 456 5.46 -21.60 20.17
N ARG A 457 5.67 -22.50 19.20
CA ARG A 457 6.97 -22.68 18.54
C ARG A 457 6.84 -22.45 17.05
N GLU A 458 7.84 -21.80 16.46
CA GLU A 458 7.94 -21.72 15.01
C GLU A 458 8.29 -23.09 14.43
N ILE A 459 7.60 -23.48 13.37
CA ILE A 459 7.75 -24.78 12.69
C ILE A 459 8.07 -24.63 11.20
N ALA A 460 7.83 -23.47 10.60
CA ALA A 460 8.26 -23.12 9.25
C ALA A 460 8.24 -21.59 9.05
N SER A 461 8.95 -21.11 8.03
CA SER A 461 8.97 -19.68 7.66
C SER A 461 8.73 -19.46 6.16
N PRO A 462 7.52 -19.72 5.61
CA PRO A 462 7.23 -19.45 4.20
C PRO A 462 7.27 -17.95 3.86
N VAL A 463 7.44 -17.65 2.57
CA VAL A 463 7.37 -16.29 2.04
C VAL A 463 6.20 -16.21 1.07
N THR A 464 5.42 -15.13 1.12
CA THR A 464 4.31 -14.95 0.18
C THR A 464 4.79 -14.74 -1.26
N ASN A 465 4.07 -15.31 -2.22
CA ASN A 465 4.31 -15.14 -3.65
C ASN A 465 3.79 -13.77 -4.16
N GLU A 466 3.88 -13.54 -5.46
CA GLU A 466 3.40 -12.32 -6.11
C GLU A 466 1.90 -12.04 -5.91
N SER A 467 1.09 -13.06 -5.63
CA SER A 467 -0.34 -12.92 -5.29
C SER A 467 -0.60 -12.68 -3.80
N GLY A 468 0.45 -12.50 -2.99
CA GLY A 468 0.37 -12.37 -1.54
C GLY A 468 -0.05 -13.66 -0.83
N SER A 469 0.05 -14.80 -1.50
CA SER A 469 -0.37 -16.11 -0.98
C SER A 469 0.83 -16.98 -0.63
N PHE A 470 0.64 -17.96 0.25
CA PHE A 470 1.62 -19.00 0.50
C PHE A 470 0.94 -20.37 0.57
N THR A 471 1.71 -21.42 0.30
CA THR A 471 1.30 -22.81 0.48
C THR A 471 2.45 -23.59 1.08
N THR A 472 2.18 -24.39 2.11
CA THR A 472 3.19 -25.21 2.76
C THR A 472 2.61 -26.54 3.21
N GLY A 473 3.30 -27.63 2.90
CA GLY A 473 2.99 -28.96 3.43
C GLY A 473 3.59 -29.13 4.82
N LEU A 474 2.88 -29.81 5.72
CA LEU A 474 3.32 -30.04 7.08
C LEU A 474 3.01 -31.46 7.55
N TYR A 475 3.97 -32.08 8.24
CA TYR A 475 3.75 -33.31 9.00
C TYR A 475 3.65 -32.98 10.48
N LEU A 476 2.53 -33.35 11.10
CA LEU A 476 2.32 -33.15 12.53
C LEU A 476 2.57 -34.44 13.30
N ALA A 477 3.41 -34.36 14.32
CA ALA A 477 3.66 -35.48 15.23
C ALA A 477 2.59 -35.60 16.32
N LYS A 478 1.77 -34.57 16.53
CA LYS A 478 0.79 -34.45 17.62
C LYS A 478 -0.35 -33.49 17.23
N SER A 479 -1.53 -33.71 17.81
CA SER A 479 -2.66 -32.78 17.72
C SER A 479 -2.36 -31.45 18.38
N GLY A 480 -2.92 -30.36 17.85
CA GLY A 480 -2.70 -29.03 18.39
C GLY A 480 -3.31 -27.92 17.56
N LYS A 481 -2.84 -26.71 17.80
CA LYS A 481 -3.22 -25.49 17.10
C LYS A 481 -2.08 -25.00 16.24
N ILE A 482 -2.44 -24.41 15.10
CA ILE A 482 -1.54 -23.76 14.16
C ILE A 482 -2.01 -22.32 13.97
N ARG A 483 -1.07 -21.40 13.84
CA ARG A 483 -1.34 -20.04 13.37
C ARG A 483 -0.18 -19.56 12.52
N VAL A 484 -0.39 -18.47 11.79
CA VAL A 484 0.69 -17.76 11.14
C VAL A 484 0.80 -16.34 11.68
N ARG A 485 2.04 -15.88 11.78
CA ARG A 485 2.46 -14.56 12.23
C ARG A 485 3.31 -13.91 11.14
N SER A 486 3.32 -12.59 11.05
CA SER A 486 4.31 -11.84 10.27
C SER A 486 4.97 -10.83 11.19
N ASP A 487 6.26 -10.57 11.01
CA ASP A 487 6.93 -9.56 11.81
C ASP A 487 6.31 -8.17 11.56
N GLY A 488 6.17 -7.41 12.64
CA GLY A 488 5.90 -5.98 12.53
C GLY A 488 7.11 -5.25 11.95
N GLY A 489 6.85 -4.35 11.00
CA GLY A 489 7.84 -3.45 10.42
C GLY A 489 7.60 -2.00 10.82
N TRP A 490 8.41 -1.11 10.26
CA TRP A 490 8.25 0.34 10.47
C TRP A 490 7.02 0.91 9.73
N ASP A 491 6.54 0.23 8.67
CA ASP A 491 5.38 0.63 7.86
C ASP A 491 4.11 -0.18 8.18
N ARG A 492 4.26 -1.33 8.86
CA ARG A 492 3.22 -2.34 9.04
C ARG A 492 3.22 -2.93 10.44
N GLY A 493 2.05 -3.12 11.04
CA GLY A 493 1.90 -3.86 12.29
C GLY A 493 2.12 -5.36 12.08
N GLU A 494 2.45 -6.06 13.17
CA GLU A 494 2.47 -7.52 13.19
C GLU A 494 1.10 -8.05 12.75
N GLY A 495 1.11 -8.95 11.77
CA GLY A 495 -0.07 -9.69 11.36
C GLY A 495 -0.17 -11.02 12.09
N LEU A 496 -1.39 -11.39 12.50
CA LEU A 496 -1.67 -12.68 13.15
C LEU A 496 -2.93 -13.30 12.55
N SER A 497 -2.87 -14.57 12.15
CA SER A 497 -4.04 -15.29 11.65
C SER A 497 -4.93 -15.79 12.80
N PRO A 498 -6.19 -16.14 12.50
CA PRO A 498 -6.97 -17.03 13.35
C PRO A 498 -6.22 -18.35 13.62
N GLU A 499 -6.47 -18.94 14.78
CA GLU A 499 -5.94 -20.26 15.15
C GLU A 499 -6.72 -21.37 14.43
N LEU A 500 -5.98 -22.34 13.88
CA LEU A 500 -6.52 -23.55 13.27
C LEU A 500 -6.19 -24.76 14.14
N SER A 501 -7.21 -25.47 14.61
CA SER A 501 -7.03 -26.73 15.34
C SER A 501 -6.91 -27.91 14.37
N VAL A 502 -5.90 -28.76 14.56
CA VAL A 502 -5.68 -29.99 13.78
C VAL A 502 -5.54 -31.19 14.70
N ILE A 503 -6.28 -32.25 14.39
CA ILE A 503 -6.24 -33.53 15.11
C ILE A 503 -5.37 -34.55 14.37
N VAL A 504 -4.40 -35.15 15.07
CA VAL A 504 -3.55 -36.22 14.53
C VAL A 504 -4.04 -37.56 15.03
N ASN A 505 -4.79 -38.27 14.18
CA ASN A 505 -5.33 -39.58 14.49
C ASN A 505 -4.23 -40.65 14.43
N PRO A 506 -4.20 -41.61 15.37
CA PRO A 506 -3.17 -42.62 15.40
C PRO A 506 -3.25 -43.58 14.20
N ARG A 507 -2.09 -44.07 13.77
CA ARG A 507 -1.97 -45.17 12.80
C ARG A 507 -1.85 -46.49 13.56
N ILE A 508 -2.82 -47.38 13.36
CA ILE A 508 -2.92 -48.67 14.06
C ILE A 508 -2.20 -49.78 13.28
N LYS A 509 -1.43 -50.61 13.98
CA LYS A 509 -0.91 -51.91 13.53
C LYS A 509 -1.45 -53.01 14.44
N ILE A 510 -1.81 -54.13 13.83
CA ILE A 510 -2.44 -55.26 14.53
C ILE A 510 -1.68 -56.54 14.18
N SER A 511 -1.42 -57.36 15.20
CA SER A 511 -1.04 -58.75 15.04
C SER A 511 -2.06 -59.62 15.79
N ALA A 512 -2.80 -60.43 15.04
CA ALA A 512 -3.85 -61.29 15.55
C ALA A 512 -3.75 -62.69 14.90
N PRO A 513 -4.13 -63.77 15.62
CA PRO A 513 -4.13 -65.10 15.04
C PRO A 513 -5.24 -65.24 13.99
N THR A 514 -5.03 -66.09 12.99
CA THR A 514 -6.06 -66.43 12.00
C THR A 514 -7.09 -67.44 12.53
N SER A 515 -6.73 -68.18 13.58
CA SER A 515 -7.63 -69.11 14.27
C SER A 515 -7.36 -69.19 15.78
N ALA A 516 -8.41 -69.43 16.56
CA ALA A 516 -8.36 -69.63 18.01
C ALA A 516 -9.21 -70.84 18.43
N LYS A 517 -8.98 -71.37 19.64
CA LYS A 517 -9.84 -72.41 20.23
C LYS A 517 -11.01 -71.77 20.99
N ALA A 518 -12.22 -72.30 20.83
CA ALA A 518 -13.38 -71.90 21.62
C ALA A 518 -13.08 -72.05 23.13
N VAL A 519 -13.60 -71.11 23.93
CA VAL A 519 -13.46 -71.07 25.39
C VAL A 519 -12.02 -70.84 25.88
N SER A 520 -11.02 -70.75 24.98
CA SER A 520 -9.64 -70.39 25.31
C SER A 520 -9.33 -68.94 24.93
N PRO A 521 -8.54 -68.21 25.72
CA PRO A 521 -8.15 -66.85 25.36
C PRO A 521 -7.24 -66.85 24.13
N PHE A 522 -7.50 -65.92 23.21
CA PHE A 522 -6.60 -65.58 22.12
C PHE A 522 -6.04 -64.18 22.30
N LYS A 523 -4.83 -64.00 21.79
CA LYS A 523 -4.03 -62.79 21.95
C LYS A 523 -4.11 -61.90 20.72
N VAL A 524 -4.46 -60.64 20.90
CA VAL A 524 -4.36 -59.59 19.89
C VAL A 524 -3.35 -58.56 20.37
N LEU A 525 -2.28 -58.35 19.61
CA LEU A 525 -1.29 -57.31 19.86
C LEU A 525 -1.63 -56.08 19.02
N VAL A 526 -1.62 -54.92 19.66
CA VAL A 526 -1.92 -53.64 19.03
C VAL A 526 -0.80 -52.64 19.31
N SER A 527 -0.29 -52.02 18.25
CA SER A 527 0.49 -50.78 18.36
C SER A 527 -0.20 -49.65 17.63
N ALA A 528 -0.07 -48.43 18.16
CA ALA A 528 -0.62 -47.23 17.56
C ALA A 528 0.37 -46.06 17.71
N THR A 529 0.46 -45.21 16.68
CA THR A 529 1.41 -44.08 16.67
C THR A 529 0.73 -42.81 16.14
N PRO A 530 0.87 -41.63 16.79
CA PRO A 530 1.66 -41.39 18.00
C PRO A 530 0.94 -41.94 19.22
N ILE A 531 1.68 -42.12 20.31
CA ILE A 531 1.11 -42.53 21.58
C ILE A 531 0.75 -41.27 22.36
N THR A 532 -0.54 -41.10 22.62
CA THR A 532 -1.05 -39.98 23.40
C THR A 532 -1.31 -40.40 24.84
N PRO A 533 -0.96 -39.56 25.84
CA PRO A 533 -1.26 -39.84 27.23
C PRO A 533 -2.75 -40.09 27.46
N GLY A 534 -3.08 -41.18 28.15
CA GLY A 534 -4.47 -41.56 28.44
C GLY A 534 -5.22 -42.23 27.29
N ALA A 535 -4.58 -42.50 26.15
CA ALA A 535 -5.21 -43.23 25.04
C ALA A 535 -5.63 -44.66 25.44
N GLN A 536 -6.81 -45.06 24.99
CA GLN A 536 -7.39 -46.39 25.21
C GLN A 536 -7.49 -47.14 23.89
N VAL A 537 -7.18 -48.44 23.94
CA VAL A 537 -7.37 -49.39 22.84
C VAL A 537 -8.50 -50.32 23.21
N THR A 538 -9.47 -50.48 22.31
CA THR A 538 -10.61 -51.38 22.48
C THR A 538 -10.68 -52.37 21.33
N LEU A 539 -10.72 -53.66 21.65
CA LEU A 539 -11.11 -54.71 20.72
C LEU A 539 -12.63 -54.74 20.63
N GLN A 540 -13.15 -54.56 19.42
CA GLN A 540 -14.58 -54.61 19.12
C GLN A 540 -14.88 -55.83 18.25
N ARG A 541 -16.05 -56.44 18.47
CA ARG A 541 -16.59 -57.54 17.65
C ARG A 541 -17.85 -57.09 16.93
N PHE A 542 -17.97 -57.45 15.67
CA PHE A 542 -19.17 -57.20 14.90
C PHE A 542 -20.23 -58.27 15.20
N ASP A 543 -21.43 -57.85 15.60
CA ASP A 543 -22.55 -58.75 15.93
C ASP A 543 -23.52 -59.00 14.76
N GLY A 544 -23.23 -58.44 13.58
CA GLY A 544 -24.12 -58.45 12.41
C GLY A 544 -24.87 -57.14 12.18
N LYS A 545 -24.90 -56.23 13.16
CA LYS A 545 -25.50 -54.89 13.06
C LYS A 545 -24.58 -53.79 13.57
N THR A 546 -23.95 -54.01 14.72
CA THR A 546 -23.14 -53.01 15.43
C THR A 546 -21.80 -53.60 15.89
N TRP A 547 -20.89 -52.71 16.29
CA TRP A 547 -19.59 -53.08 16.86
C TRP A 547 -19.69 -53.04 18.38
N ALA A 548 -19.66 -54.21 19.02
CA ALA A 548 -19.70 -54.36 20.47
C ALA A 548 -18.27 -54.35 21.05
N ASN A 549 -18.04 -53.58 22.11
CA ASN A 549 -16.76 -53.58 22.84
C ASN A 549 -16.60 -54.92 23.58
N LEU A 550 -15.48 -55.60 23.38
CA LEU A 550 -15.15 -56.82 24.12
C LEU A 550 -14.21 -56.54 25.29
N ILE A 551 -13.09 -55.89 25.00
CA ILE A 551 -12.05 -55.58 25.98
C ILE A 551 -11.40 -54.25 25.64
N SER A 552 -11.10 -53.47 26.67
CA SER A 552 -10.36 -52.21 26.57
C SER A 552 -9.12 -52.28 27.46
N ALA A 553 -8.03 -51.69 27.00
CA ALA A 553 -6.82 -51.51 27.78
C ALA A 553 -6.12 -50.19 27.42
N PRO A 554 -5.30 -49.62 28.32
CA PRO A 554 -4.45 -48.48 28.00
C PRO A 554 -3.53 -48.78 26.82
N LEU A 555 -3.33 -47.80 25.93
CA LEU A 555 -2.31 -47.87 24.90
C LEU A 555 -0.92 -47.76 25.55
N LEU A 556 -0.05 -48.73 25.30
CA LEU A 556 1.31 -48.80 25.86
C LEU A 556 2.35 -48.28 24.87
N ALA A 557 3.56 -47.98 25.38
CA ALA A 557 4.75 -47.62 24.59
C ALA A 557 5.20 -48.75 23.64
N ALA A 558 5.06 -49.98 24.11
CA ALA A 558 5.22 -51.21 23.32
C ALA A 558 3.83 -51.68 22.82
N ASP A 559 3.73 -52.89 22.28
CA ASP A 559 2.43 -53.44 21.90
C ASP A 559 1.52 -53.60 23.14
N THR A 560 0.28 -53.11 23.04
CA THR A 560 -0.80 -53.40 23.98
C THR A 560 -1.36 -54.78 23.68
N GLU A 561 -1.34 -55.66 24.68
CA GLU A 561 -1.95 -56.99 24.59
C GLU A 561 -3.42 -56.93 25.01
N LEU A 562 -4.29 -57.45 24.14
CA LEU A 562 -5.71 -57.67 24.42
C LEU A 562 -5.98 -59.18 24.39
N LEU A 563 -6.47 -59.72 25.51
CA LEU A 563 -6.88 -61.11 25.65
C LEU A 563 -8.41 -61.20 25.58
N ALA A 564 -8.92 -61.93 24.60
CA ALA A 564 -10.35 -62.15 24.44
C ALA A 564 -10.65 -63.64 24.26
N THR A 565 -11.89 -64.03 24.59
CA THR A 565 -12.35 -65.42 24.52
C THR A 565 -13.72 -65.46 23.83
N GLU A 566 -13.92 -66.44 22.96
CA GLU A 566 -15.23 -66.68 22.34
C GLU A 566 -15.87 -67.96 22.90
N PRO A 567 -17.12 -67.92 23.37
CA PRO A 567 -17.78 -69.09 23.97
C PRO A 567 -18.29 -70.09 22.93
N LYS A 568 -18.39 -69.70 21.66
CA LYS A 568 -18.95 -70.51 20.57
C LYS A 568 -17.97 -70.61 19.41
N ARG A 569 -18.00 -71.75 18.71
CA ARG A 569 -17.31 -71.93 17.44
C ARG A 569 -17.96 -71.05 16.37
N GLY A 570 -17.15 -70.48 15.48
CA GLY A 570 -17.66 -69.60 14.44
C GLY A 570 -16.58 -68.76 13.78
N VAL A 571 -17.00 -67.96 12.80
CA VAL A 571 -16.16 -66.95 12.14
C VAL A 571 -16.58 -65.59 12.70
N PHE A 572 -15.67 -64.92 13.40
CA PHE A 572 -15.96 -63.63 14.03
C PHE A 572 -15.11 -62.53 13.41
N THR A 573 -15.76 -61.39 13.17
CA THR A 573 -15.12 -60.19 12.61
C THR A 573 -14.84 -59.20 13.74
N TYR A 574 -13.59 -58.76 13.82
CA TYR A 574 -13.09 -57.84 14.84
C TYR A 574 -12.52 -56.57 14.22
N ARG A 575 -12.43 -55.51 15.02
CA ARG A 575 -11.61 -54.33 14.72
C ARG A 575 -11.03 -53.76 16.01
N ILE A 576 -10.00 -52.94 15.85
CA ILE A 576 -9.45 -52.14 16.94
C ILE A 576 -9.97 -50.71 16.82
N SER A 577 -10.38 -50.15 17.95
CA SER A 577 -10.64 -48.72 18.13
C SER A 577 -9.60 -48.15 19.08
N VAL A 578 -8.94 -47.06 18.69
CA VAL A 578 -8.06 -46.28 19.56
C VAL A 578 -8.68 -44.91 19.77
N ILE A 579 -8.87 -44.51 21.02
CA ILE A 579 -9.47 -43.21 21.37
C ILE A 579 -8.57 -42.53 22.41
N SER A 580 -8.23 -41.29 22.16
CA SER A 580 -7.53 -40.40 23.07
C SER A 580 -8.47 -39.28 23.49
N SER A 581 -8.88 -39.27 24.75
CA SER A 581 -9.76 -38.23 25.28
C SER A 581 -9.05 -36.89 25.46
N ALA A 582 -7.72 -36.90 25.65
CA ALA A 582 -6.93 -35.70 25.90
C ALA A 582 -6.90 -34.73 24.70
N ASP A 583 -6.92 -35.26 23.49
CA ASP A 583 -6.85 -34.48 22.25
C ASP A 583 -7.93 -34.86 21.23
N SER A 584 -8.93 -35.62 21.65
CA SER A 584 -10.02 -36.15 20.79
C SER A 584 -9.55 -36.96 19.58
N ALA A 585 -8.28 -37.40 19.54
CA ALA A 585 -7.76 -38.21 18.45
C ALA A 585 -8.36 -39.62 18.49
N GLN A 586 -8.80 -40.11 17.33
CA GLN A 586 -9.43 -41.41 17.23
C GLN A 586 -9.07 -42.13 15.94
N ALA A 587 -8.92 -43.45 16.00
CA ALA A 587 -8.71 -44.28 14.83
C ALA A 587 -9.39 -45.63 14.98
N THR A 588 -9.85 -46.17 13.85
CA THR A 588 -10.30 -47.55 13.75
C THR A 588 -9.48 -48.30 12.72
N SER A 589 -9.17 -49.56 13.00
CA SER A 589 -8.48 -50.44 12.06
C SER A 589 -9.41 -50.93 10.96
N ALA A 590 -8.82 -51.48 9.90
CA ALA A 590 -9.57 -52.37 9.03
C ALA A 590 -10.11 -53.58 9.84
N PRO A 591 -11.31 -54.09 9.50
CA PRO A 591 -11.80 -55.33 10.07
C PRO A 591 -10.88 -56.50 9.77
N PHE A 592 -10.76 -57.43 10.71
CA PHE A 592 -10.03 -58.70 10.55
C PHE A 592 -10.86 -59.85 11.10
N ILE A 593 -10.57 -61.08 10.66
CA ILE A 593 -11.38 -62.26 10.98
C ILE A 593 -10.54 -63.25 11.77
N ILE A 594 -11.14 -63.86 12.79
CA ILE A 594 -10.58 -65.00 13.50
C ILE A 594 -11.56 -66.17 13.42
N LEU A 595 -11.07 -67.33 12.97
CA LEU A 595 -11.82 -68.58 12.98
C LEU A 595 -11.70 -69.25 14.37
N VAL A 596 -12.80 -69.35 15.10
CA VAL A 596 -12.85 -69.99 16.41
C VAL A 596 -13.32 -71.45 16.25
N ARG A 597 -12.45 -72.39 16.61
CA ARG A 597 -12.62 -73.85 16.44
C ARG A 597 -12.86 -74.60 17.73
#